data_AF-A0A8S3BMQ3-F1
#
_entry.id   AF-A0A8S3BMQ3-F1
#
_cell.length_a   1.000
_cell.length_b   1.000
_cell.length_c   1.000
_cell.angle_alpha   90.00
_cell.angle_beta   90.00
_cell.angle_gamma   90.00
#
_symmetry.space_group_name_H-M   'P 1'
#
loop_
_entity.id
_entity.type
_entity.pdbx_description
1 polymer ?
#
loop_
_entity_poly.entity_id
_entity_poly.type
_entity_poly.pdbx_seq_one_letter_code
_entity_poly.pdbx_strand_id
1 'polypeptide(L)' 'RYTKLGARLPKGVLLVGSPGIGKTLLARAVAGEAGVPFFHTSGSEFDEMFVGTGARRVRQLF' A
#
# COMPACT_ATOMS: atom_id res chain seq x y z
N ARG A 1 -18.98 -4.25 13.11
CA ARG A 1 -18.70 -3.45 14.33
C ARG A 1 -18.66 -1.94 14.01
N TYR A 2 -17.94 -1.49 12.98
CA TYR A 2 -17.96 -0.09 12.51
C TYR A 2 -19.30 0.37 11.93
N THR A 3 -19.98 -0.48 11.16
CA THR A 3 -21.32 -0.20 10.57
C THR A 3 -22.42 0.01 11.61
N LYS A 4 -22.36 -0.66 12.77
CA LYS A 4 -23.29 -0.44 13.89
C LYS A 4 -23.10 0.92 14.58
N LEU A 5 -21.93 1.53 14.44
CA LEU A 5 -21.56 2.84 15.01
C LEU A 5 -21.65 3.98 13.97
N GLY A 6 -22.05 3.68 12.72
CA GLY A 6 -22.06 4.66 11.62
C GLY A 6 -20.67 5.10 11.16
N ALA A 7 -19.60 4.44 11.62
CA ALA A 7 -18.22 4.82 11.31
C ALA A 7 -17.77 4.27 9.96
N ARG A 8 -17.07 5.10 9.18
CA ARG A 8 -16.42 4.68 7.93
C ARG A 8 -15.10 3.99 8.25
N LEU A 9 -14.84 2.87 7.57
CA LEU A 9 -13.56 2.18 7.71
C LEU A 9 -12.44 3.07 7.14
N PRO A 10 -11.31 3.25 7.85
CA PRO A 10 -10.16 3.93 7.30
C PRO A 10 -9.67 3.17 6.05
N LYS A 11 -9.36 3.92 4.99
CA LYS A 11 -8.99 3.36 3.68
C LYS A 11 -7.50 3.07 3.52
N GLY A 12 -6.68 3.39 4.53
CA GLY A 12 -5.24 3.17 4.48
C GLY A 12 -4.51 3.72 5.70
N VAL A 13 -3.23 3.41 5.79
CA VAL A 13 -2.31 3.86 6.84
C VAL A 13 -0.98 4.29 6.21
N LEU A 14 -0.30 5.27 6.80
CA LEU A 14 1.01 5.75 6.37
C LEU A 14 2.05 5.43 7.44
N LEU A 15 3.11 4.70 7.07
CA LEU A 15 4.22 4.36 7.97
C LEU A 15 5.41 5.28 7.70
N VAL A 16 5.84 6.08 8.69
CA VAL A 16 6.91 7.09 8.56
C VAL A 16 8.06 6.83 9.52
N GLY A 17 9.29 7.20 9.16
CA GLY A 17 10.51 7.07 9.98
C GLY A 17 11.73 6.62 9.14
N SER A 18 12.88 6.49 9.79
CA SER A 18 14.17 6.18 9.15
C SER A 18 14.16 4.88 8.32
N PRO A 19 15.03 4.77 7.31
CA PRO A 19 15.23 3.51 6.58
C PRO A 19 15.70 2.41 7.53
N GLY A 20 15.33 1.15 7.24
CA GLY A 20 15.78 -0.02 8.01
C GLY A 20 14.93 -0.36 9.25
N ILE A 21 13.95 0.46 9.68
CA ILE A 21 13.13 0.15 10.87
C ILE A 21 12.02 -0.90 10.64
N GLY A 22 12.05 -1.62 9.52
CA GLY A 22 11.11 -2.71 9.27
C GLY A 22 9.70 -2.31 8.78
N LYS A 23 9.50 -1.11 8.21
CA LYS A 23 8.18 -0.68 7.67
C LYS A 23 7.61 -1.68 6.66
N THR A 24 8.43 -2.05 5.69
CA THR A 24 8.06 -3.02 4.64
C THR A 24 7.86 -4.42 5.21
N LEU A 25 8.65 -4.79 6.22
CA LEU A 25 8.53 -6.08 6.90
C LEU A 25 7.21 -6.18 7.66
N LEU A 26 6.83 -5.12 8.40
CA LEU A 26 5.56 -5.04 9.11
C LEU A 26 4.39 -5.16 8.15
N ALA A 27 4.40 -4.42 7.04
CA ALA A 27 3.33 -4.47 6.05
C ALA A 27 3.16 -5.88 5.44
N ARG A 28 4.28 -6.57 5.16
CA ARG A 28 4.27 -7.94 4.64
C ARG A 28 3.79 -8.95 5.69
N ALA A 29 4.23 -8.81 6.94
CA ALA A 29 3.80 -9.67 8.04
C ALA A 29 2.28 -9.55 8.28
N VAL A 30 1.75 -8.33 8.32
CA VAL A 30 0.31 -8.08 8.49
C VAL A 30 -0.50 -8.71 7.36
N ALA A 31 -0.06 -8.59 6.11
CA ALA A 31 -0.74 -9.22 4.99
C ALA A 31 -0.69 -10.75 5.04
N GLY A 32 0.45 -11.32 5.47
CA GLY A 32 0.62 -12.76 5.69
C GLY A 32 -0.32 -13.29 6.78
N GLU A 33 -0.36 -12.63 7.94
CA GLU A 33 -1.24 -12.99 9.06
C GLU A 33 -2.73 -12.82 8.71
N ALA A 34 -3.07 -11.82 7.89
CA ALA A 34 -4.44 -11.63 7.42
C ALA A 34 -4.82 -12.55 6.25
N GLY A 35 -3.87 -13.31 5.68
CA GLY A 35 -4.09 -14.19 4.53
C GLY A 35 -4.51 -13.45 3.26
N VAL A 36 -4.13 -12.19 3.09
CA VAL A 36 -4.49 -11.36 1.93
C VAL A 36 -3.30 -11.14 0.99
N PRO A 37 -3.53 -10.95 -0.33
CA PRO A 37 -2.46 -10.60 -1.26
C PRO A 37 -1.71 -9.33 -0.84
N PHE A 38 -0.38 -9.37 -0.91
CA PHE A 38 0.47 -8.21 -0.63
C PHE A 38 1.03 -7.63 -1.93
N PHE A 39 0.56 -6.46 -2.32
CA PHE A 39 1.10 -5.71 -3.45
C PHE A 39 2.11 -4.67 -2.97
N HIS A 40 3.29 -4.65 -3.61
CA HIS A 40 4.34 -3.68 -3.31
C HIS A 40 4.78 -3.02 -4.61
N THR A 41 4.85 -1.69 -4.60
CA THR A 41 5.44 -0.88 -5.67
C THR A 41 6.31 0.20 -5.04
N SER A 42 7.47 0.45 -5.64
CA SER A 42 8.34 1.52 -5.18
C SER A 42 7.91 2.85 -5.80
N GLY A 43 7.88 3.93 -5.02
CA GLY A 43 7.64 5.28 -5.53
C GLY A 43 8.63 5.67 -6.65
N SER A 44 9.85 5.15 -6.59
CA SER A 44 10.89 5.35 -7.61
C SER A 44 10.56 4.69 -8.96
N GLU A 45 9.69 3.67 -9.00
CA GLU A 45 9.24 3.02 -10.24
C GLU A 45 8.26 3.90 -11.05
N PHE A 46 7.79 5.00 -10.47
CA PHE A 46 6.92 5.98 -11.13
C PHE A 46 7.69 7.15 -11.76
N ASP A 47 9.01 7.24 -11.52
CA ASP A 47 9.90 8.26 -12.07
C ASP A 47 10.57 7.78 -13.37
N GLU A 48 9.78 7.28 -14.32
CA GLU A 48 10.24 6.96 -15.68
C GLU A 48 9.90 8.12 -16.65
N MET A 49 10.84 8.46 -17.54
CA MET A 49 10.78 9.56 -18.53
C MET A 49 9.57 9.55 -19.51
N PHE A 50 8.67 8.57 -19.43
CA PHE A 50 7.55 8.42 -20.36
C PHE A 50 6.20 8.72 -19.69
N VAL A 51 5.60 9.85 -20.10
CA VAL A 51 4.27 10.29 -19.68
C VAL A 51 3.23 9.23 -20.06
N GLY A 52 2.47 8.72 -19.08
CA GLY A 52 1.31 7.85 -19.30
C GLY A 52 1.48 6.37 -18.92
N THR A 53 2.71 5.88 -18.75
CA THR A 53 2.97 4.48 -18.34
C THR A 53 2.69 4.24 -16.85
N GLY A 54 2.94 5.24 -16.00
CA GLY A 54 2.66 5.17 -14.56
C GLY A 54 1.17 5.03 -14.22
N ALA A 55 0.30 5.80 -14.88
CA ALA A 55 -1.15 5.74 -14.66
C ALA A 55 -1.77 4.40 -15.08
N ARG A 56 -1.23 3.76 -16.13
CA ARG A 56 -1.67 2.44 -16.58
C ARG A 56 -1.32 1.34 -15.57
N ARG A 57 -0.13 1.40 -14.95
CA ARG A 57 0.29 0.45 -13.91
C ARG A 57 -0.58 0.55 -12.65
N VAL A 58 -0.97 1.77 -12.23
CA VAL A 58 -1.90 1.95 -11.10
C VAL A 58 -3.25 1.26 -11.38
N ARG A 59 -3.78 1.35 -12.59
CA ARG A 59 -5.02 0.67 -13.01
C ARG A 59 -4.90 -0.85 -13.20
N GLN A 60 -3.68 -1.39 -13.24
CA GLN A 60 -3.45 -2.84 -13.29
C GLN A 60 -3.18 -3.43 -11.91
N LEU A 61 -2.71 -2.60 -10.96
CA LEU A 61 -2.50 -2.98 -9.56
C LEU A 61 -3.79 -2.99 -8.72
N PHE A 62 -4.82 -2.24 -9.15
CA PHE A 62 -6.11 -2.07 -8.46
C PHE A 62 -7.27 -2.24 -9.45
#